data_AF-A0A438M889-F1
#
_entry.id   AF-A0A438M889-F1
#
_cell.length_a   1.000
_cell.length_b   1.000
_cell.length_c   1.000
_cell.angle_alpha   90.00
_cell.angle_beta   90.00
_cell.angle_gamma   90.00
#
_symmetry.space_group_name_H-M   'P 1'
#
loop_
_entity.id
_entity.type
_entity.pdbx_description
1 polymer ?
#
loop_
_entity_poly.entity_id
_entity_poly.type
_entity_poly.pdbx_seq_one_letter_code
_entity_poly.pdbx_strand_id
1 'polypeptide(L)'
;MSMRITDLRLRRFRATHRSTWMFLEVETEDGLVGTGECSDSGWPEQVPETVALLAPRVRGTDALAGGQDLCDRLRRECAAHGDPRTRFLRRTVIGGLDMALADLAAQAEGVPLWRWMGGERREDVPVYANINRSGGRRRPQDFAVKATAAVADGHGKIKVAPFDGPPLPGESIVDTGLAIARAVREAIGEDAELMIDVHHKLSKDELAAAVPRLDDLGVAWLEDAVDVTDPEAMRWLAARAKAPIAGGETLHTAEQLAAALSTGHLKVLLLDPKYTAGVTPLLRLAERITGVDVTYHNPCGPISTAVCAHLSTVHPGFTLVEYMYGEDVDRAAVVSPRESVTAATLPLSMTRGLGVALAPGLTFLPDLPESA
;
A
#
# COMPACT_ATOMS: atom_id res chain seq x y z
N MET A 1 -13.75 -28.86 -10.91
CA MET A 1 -12.71 -29.59 -10.14
C MET A 1 -12.64 -28.93 -8.77
N SER A 2 -12.48 -29.71 -7.70
CA SER A 2 -12.21 -29.14 -6.38
C SER A 2 -10.74 -28.72 -6.33
N MET A 3 -10.45 -27.56 -5.75
CA MET A 3 -9.09 -27.04 -5.60
C MET A 3 -8.81 -26.83 -4.11
N ARG A 4 -8.53 -27.92 -3.39
CA ARG A 4 -8.37 -27.84 -1.92
C ARG A 4 -7.04 -27.21 -1.54
N ILE A 5 -7.09 -26.32 -0.56
CA ILE A 5 -5.91 -25.71 0.03
C ILE A 5 -5.21 -26.72 0.94
N THR A 6 -3.95 -27.00 0.69
CA THR A 6 -3.10 -27.89 1.49
C THR A 6 -2.31 -27.13 2.55
N ASP A 7 -1.92 -25.88 2.27
CA ASP A 7 -1.11 -25.09 3.19
C ASP A 7 -1.31 -23.57 3.07
N LEU A 8 -1.00 -22.87 4.16
CA LEU A 8 -0.90 -21.41 4.23
C LEU A 8 0.45 -21.05 4.85
N ARG A 9 1.35 -20.46 4.05
CA ARG A 9 2.71 -20.14 4.48
C ARG A 9 2.94 -18.64 4.56
N LEU A 10 3.60 -18.21 5.62
CA LEU A 10 4.11 -16.85 5.76
C LEU A 10 5.59 -16.81 5.40
N ARG A 11 5.96 -15.98 4.42
CA ARG A 11 7.35 -15.71 4.05
C ARG A 11 7.72 -14.31 4.49
N ARG A 12 8.75 -14.18 5.33
CA ARG A 12 9.18 -12.90 5.90
C ARG A 12 10.51 -12.49 5.29
N PHE A 13 10.52 -11.35 4.60
CA PHE A 13 11.70 -10.84 3.93
C PHE A 13 12.11 -9.50 4.52
N ARG A 14 13.35 -9.39 5.00
CA ARG A 14 13.87 -8.14 5.58
C ARG A 14 14.30 -7.21 4.44
N ALA A 15 13.51 -6.17 4.18
CA ALA A 15 13.78 -5.20 3.12
C ALA A 15 14.70 -4.06 3.59
N THR A 16 14.49 -3.56 4.80
CA THR A 16 15.38 -2.58 5.44
C THR A 16 15.43 -2.83 6.94
N HIS A 17 16.24 -2.08 7.68
CA HIS A 17 16.22 -2.14 9.15
C HIS A 17 14.85 -1.74 9.74
N ARG A 18 14.00 -1.01 9.00
CA ARG A 18 12.65 -0.58 9.42
C ARG A 18 11.50 -1.35 8.76
N SER A 19 11.78 -2.10 7.69
CA SER A 19 10.76 -2.73 6.86
C SER A 19 10.98 -4.24 6.74
N THR A 20 9.95 -5.01 7.06
CA THR A 20 9.87 -6.45 6.75
C THR A 20 8.66 -6.66 5.87
N TRP A 21 8.86 -7.23 4.68
CA TRP A 21 7.76 -7.67 3.84
C TRP A 21 7.24 -9.02 4.31
N MET A 22 5.93 -9.15 4.31
CA MET A 22 5.21 -10.32 4.78
C MET A 22 4.38 -10.88 3.61
N PHE A 23 4.86 -11.95 2.97
CA PHE A 23 4.15 -12.58 1.88
C PHE A 23 3.37 -13.79 2.38
N LEU A 24 2.17 -13.99 1.85
CA LEU A 24 1.35 -15.17 2.11
C LEU A 24 1.27 -16.02 0.85
N GLU A 25 1.61 -17.30 0.98
CA GLU A 25 1.46 -18.32 -0.06
C GLU A 25 0.34 -19.28 0.34
N VAL A 26 -0.63 -19.49 -0.56
CA VAL A 26 -1.71 -20.49 -0.43
C VAL A 26 -1.43 -21.61 -1.42
N GLU A 27 -1.08 -22.79 -0.92
CA GLU A 27 -0.78 -23.96 -1.76
C GLU A 27 -2.01 -24.86 -1.88
N THR A 28 -2.24 -25.43 -3.06
CA THR A 28 -3.37 -26.31 -3.35
C THR A 28 -2.93 -27.72 -3.72
N GLU A 29 -3.85 -28.68 -3.67
CA GLU A 29 -3.57 -30.12 -3.92
C GLU A 29 -3.07 -30.43 -5.35
N ASP A 30 -3.40 -29.58 -6.31
CA ASP A 30 -2.95 -29.63 -7.70
C ASP A 30 -1.63 -28.87 -7.95
N GLY A 31 -1.00 -28.36 -6.89
CA GLY A 31 0.31 -27.72 -6.91
C GLY A 31 0.31 -26.25 -7.36
N LEU A 32 -0.86 -25.63 -7.52
CA LEU A 32 -0.94 -24.18 -7.71
C LEU A 32 -0.63 -23.45 -6.39
N VAL A 33 -0.06 -22.26 -6.53
CA VAL A 33 0.27 -21.39 -5.41
C VAL A 33 -0.27 -20.00 -5.70
N GLY A 34 -1.16 -19.54 -4.84
CA GLY A 34 -1.60 -18.14 -4.79
C GLY A 34 -0.68 -17.33 -3.93
N THR A 35 -0.33 -16.12 -4.37
CA THR A 35 0.54 -15.22 -3.61
C THR A 35 -0.18 -13.92 -3.26
N GLY A 36 -0.04 -13.49 -2.01
CA GLY A 36 -0.51 -12.20 -1.53
C GLY A 36 0.48 -11.56 -0.56
N GLU A 37 0.19 -10.33 -0.13
CA GLU A 37 1.08 -9.58 0.76
C GLU A 37 0.30 -8.94 1.90
N CYS A 38 0.83 -9.05 3.13
CA CYS A 38 0.25 -8.48 4.35
C CYS A 38 1.29 -7.63 5.13
N SER A 39 2.20 -7.00 4.38
CA SER A 39 3.17 -6.03 4.89
C SER A 39 2.50 -4.81 5.53
N ASP A 40 3.26 -4.09 6.35
CA ASP A 40 2.85 -2.84 7.03
C ASP A 40 1.62 -2.97 7.95
N SER A 41 1.46 -4.13 8.56
CA SER A 41 0.33 -4.46 9.45
C SER A 41 0.31 -3.73 10.82
N GLY A 42 1.16 -2.73 11.01
CA GLY A 42 1.36 -2.01 12.28
C GLY A 42 2.13 -2.78 13.36
N TRP A 43 1.88 -4.09 13.49
CA TRP A 43 2.53 -5.00 14.45
C TRP A 43 3.13 -6.21 13.73
N PRO A 44 4.23 -6.03 12.97
CA PRO A 44 4.82 -7.09 12.15
C PRO A 44 5.24 -8.33 12.95
N GLU A 45 5.60 -8.17 14.22
CA GLU A 45 5.94 -9.25 15.14
C GLU A 45 4.77 -10.17 15.49
N GLN A 46 3.52 -9.68 15.36
CA GLN A 46 2.30 -10.43 15.65
C GLN A 46 1.67 -11.09 14.41
N VAL A 47 2.21 -10.81 13.22
CA VAL A 47 1.74 -11.41 11.96
C VAL A 47 1.89 -12.94 11.97
N PRO A 48 3.01 -13.55 12.40
CA PRO A 48 3.16 -15.00 12.42
C PRO A 48 2.10 -15.71 13.27
N GLU A 49 1.81 -15.19 14.47
CA GLU A 49 0.78 -15.73 15.34
C GLU A 49 -0.61 -15.62 14.70
N THR A 50 -0.91 -14.46 14.09
CA THR A 50 -2.18 -14.26 13.38
C THR A 50 -2.35 -15.25 12.23
N VAL A 51 -1.29 -15.51 11.45
CA VAL A 51 -1.31 -16.49 10.36
C VAL A 51 -1.47 -17.91 10.89
N ALA A 52 -0.76 -18.27 11.96
CA ALA A 52 -0.86 -19.59 12.59
C ALA A 52 -2.28 -19.88 13.10
N LEU A 53 -2.98 -18.87 13.63
CA LEU A 53 -4.38 -18.98 14.05
C LEU A 53 -5.34 -19.18 12.86
N LEU A 54 -5.02 -18.61 11.68
CA LEU A 54 -5.86 -18.74 10.48
C LEU A 54 -5.59 -20.03 9.71
N ALA A 55 -4.36 -20.53 9.69
CA ALA A 55 -3.95 -21.66 8.85
C ALA A 55 -4.83 -22.91 8.99
N PRO A 56 -5.20 -23.39 10.21
CA PRO A 56 -6.09 -24.55 10.35
C PRO A 56 -7.50 -24.35 9.77
N ARG A 57 -7.96 -23.10 9.68
CA ARG A 57 -9.27 -22.74 9.12
C ARG A 57 -9.24 -22.61 7.60
N VAL A 58 -8.07 -22.30 7.05
CA VAL A 58 -7.82 -22.15 5.62
C VAL A 58 -7.58 -23.53 4.98
N ARG A 59 -6.79 -24.40 5.61
CA ARG A 59 -6.52 -25.76 5.12
C ARG A 59 -7.81 -26.57 4.92
N GLY A 60 -7.86 -27.31 3.82
CA GLY A 60 -9.01 -28.13 3.41
C GLY A 60 -10.16 -27.35 2.76
N THR A 61 -10.14 -26.00 2.82
CA THR A 61 -11.10 -25.16 2.09
C THR A 61 -10.85 -25.30 0.59
N ASP A 62 -11.93 -25.40 -0.19
CA ASP A 62 -11.84 -25.27 -1.65
C ASP A 62 -11.58 -23.81 -2.01
N ALA A 63 -10.43 -23.51 -2.62
CA ALA A 63 -10.00 -22.14 -2.89
C ALA A 63 -10.99 -21.38 -3.77
N LEU A 64 -11.61 -22.05 -4.75
CA LEU A 64 -12.52 -21.42 -5.71
C LEU A 64 -13.95 -21.34 -5.18
N ALA A 65 -14.46 -22.44 -4.64
CA ALA A 65 -15.85 -22.52 -4.19
C ALA A 65 -16.08 -21.96 -2.79
N GLY A 66 -15.08 -22.05 -1.90
CA GLY A 66 -15.20 -21.71 -0.48
C GLY A 66 -14.26 -20.61 0.01
N GLY A 67 -13.26 -20.20 -0.78
CA GLY A 67 -12.26 -19.21 -0.38
C GLY A 67 -12.88 -17.85 -0.05
N GLN A 68 -13.76 -17.33 -0.90
CA GLN A 68 -14.41 -16.04 -0.65
C GLN A 68 -15.37 -16.08 0.55
N ASP A 69 -16.13 -17.15 0.72
CA ASP A 69 -16.97 -17.35 1.90
C ASP A 69 -16.16 -17.41 3.19
N LEU A 70 -14.97 -18.02 3.15
CA LEU A 70 -14.03 -18.02 4.26
C LEU A 70 -13.56 -16.60 4.58
N CYS A 71 -13.07 -15.85 3.59
CA CYS A 71 -12.64 -14.46 3.77
C CYS A 71 -13.77 -13.60 4.34
N ASP A 72 -15.00 -13.74 3.84
CA ASP A 72 -16.16 -12.99 4.32
C ASP A 72 -16.52 -13.32 5.78
N ARG A 73 -16.38 -14.59 6.21
CA ARG A 73 -16.51 -14.95 7.64
C ARG A 73 -15.41 -14.30 8.48
N LEU A 74 -14.16 -14.39 8.03
CA LEU A 74 -13.00 -13.81 8.73
C LEU A 74 -13.14 -12.28 8.87
N ARG A 75 -13.61 -11.59 7.83
CA ARG A 75 -13.89 -10.14 7.87
C ARG A 75 -14.95 -9.79 8.89
N ARG A 76 -16.06 -10.54 8.97
CA ARG A 76 -17.11 -10.31 9.98
C ARG A 76 -16.59 -10.51 11.40
N GLU A 77 -15.83 -11.57 11.65
CA GLU A 77 -15.20 -11.82 12.95
C GLU A 77 -14.19 -10.74 13.32
N CYS A 78 -13.39 -10.29 12.34
CA CYS A 78 -12.46 -9.18 12.51
C CYS A 78 -13.22 -7.89 12.88
N ALA A 79 -14.30 -7.55 12.17
CA ALA A 79 -15.10 -6.36 12.47
C ALA A 79 -15.74 -6.38 13.87
N ALA A 80 -16.12 -7.57 14.35
CA ALA A 80 -16.70 -7.75 15.69
C ALA A 80 -15.67 -7.71 16.83
N HIS A 81 -14.36 -7.72 16.54
CA HIS A 81 -13.33 -7.71 17.57
C HIS A 81 -13.24 -6.34 18.26
N GLY A 82 -13.23 -6.32 19.60
CA GLY A 82 -13.28 -5.07 20.38
C GLY A 82 -12.03 -4.18 20.22
N ASP A 83 -10.85 -4.79 20.11
CA ASP A 83 -9.57 -4.05 20.03
C ASP A 83 -9.25 -3.55 18.60
N PRO A 84 -9.13 -2.22 18.37
CA PRO A 84 -8.81 -1.66 17.05
C PRO A 84 -7.46 -2.10 16.48
N ARG A 85 -6.44 -2.32 17.34
CA ARG A 85 -5.09 -2.72 16.91
C ARG A 85 -5.15 -4.11 16.28
N THR A 86 -5.78 -5.04 17.00
CA THR A 86 -6.05 -6.39 16.51
C THR A 86 -6.90 -6.39 15.24
N ARG A 87 -7.90 -5.49 15.12
CA ARG A 87 -8.68 -5.36 13.89
C ARG A 87 -7.81 -4.98 12.70
N PHE A 88 -6.95 -3.96 12.85
CA PHE A 88 -6.07 -3.52 11.77
C PHE A 88 -5.11 -4.63 11.34
N LEU A 89 -4.45 -5.29 12.29
CA LEU A 89 -3.55 -6.42 12.03
C LEU A 89 -4.27 -7.56 11.30
N ARG A 90 -5.39 -8.05 11.85
CA ARG A 90 -6.15 -9.16 11.25
C ARG A 90 -6.68 -8.81 9.87
N ARG A 91 -7.19 -7.59 9.68
CA ARG A 91 -7.68 -7.11 8.39
C ARG A 91 -6.58 -7.13 7.32
N THR A 92 -5.37 -6.69 7.68
CA THR A 92 -4.20 -6.72 6.80
C THR A 92 -3.81 -8.15 6.42
N VAL A 93 -3.82 -9.09 7.37
CA VAL A 93 -3.53 -10.52 7.10
C VAL A 93 -4.61 -11.15 6.23
N ILE A 94 -5.89 -10.85 6.49
CA ILE A 94 -7.02 -11.28 5.64
C ILE A 94 -6.88 -10.71 4.23
N GLY A 95 -6.38 -9.48 4.09
CA GLY A 95 -6.10 -8.87 2.79
C GLY A 95 -5.08 -9.65 1.98
N GLY A 96 -3.96 -10.05 2.60
CA GLY A 96 -2.98 -10.91 1.95
C GLY A 96 -3.55 -12.29 1.57
N LEU A 97 -4.42 -12.88 2.40
CA LEU A 97 -5.11 -14.13 2.07
C LEU A 97 -6.06 -13.96 0.88
N ASP A 98 -6.85 -12.89 0.85
CA ASP A 98 -7.78 -12.62 -0.26
C ASP A 98 -7.05 -12.37 -1.58
N MET A 99 -5.92 -11.65 -1.54
CA MET A 99 -5.04 -11.49 -2.71
C MET A 99 -4.56 -12.84 -3.25
N ALA A 100 -4.08 -13.74 -2.37
CA ALA A 100 -3.60 -15.06 -2.77
C ALA A 100 -4.73 -15.93 -3.36
N LEU A 101 -5.94 -15.84 -2.81
CA LEU A 101 -7.11 -16.56 -3.33
C LEU A 101 -7.58 -15.99 -4.68
N ALA A 102 -7.53 -14.66 -4.87
CA ALA A 102 -7.83 -14.02 -6.15
C ALA A 102 -6.80 -14.40 -7.22
N ASP A 103 -5.52 -14.47 -6.85
CA ASP A 103 -4.46 -14.98 -7.72
C ASP A 103 -4.75 -16.43 -8.15
N LEU A 104 -5.07 -17.34 -7.21
CA LEU A 104 -5.48 -18.72 -7.53
C LEU A 104 -6.69 -18.78 -8.48
N ALA A 105 -7.71 -17.95 -8.25
CA ALA A 105 -8.90 -17.91 -9.09
C ALA A 105 -8.55 -17.51 -10.53
N ALA A 106 -7.76 -16.44 -10.70
CA ALA A 106 -7.30 -15.99 -12.01
C ALA A 106 -6.37 -17.03 -12.68
N GLN A 107 -5.50 -17.71 -11.93
CA GLN A 107 -4.68 -18.81 -12.44
C GLN A 107 -5.52 -19.99 -12.93
N ALA A 108 -6.54 -20.38 -12.18
CA ALA A 108 -7.45 -21.48 -12.50
C ALA A 108 -8.26 -21.20 -13.78
N GLU A 109 -8.67 -19.95 -13.97
CA GLU A 109 -9.34 -19.48 -15.18
C GLU A 109 -8.39 -19.25 -16.37
N GLY A 110 -7.07 -19.26 -16.13
CA GLY A 110 -6.06 -19.04 -17.16
C GLY A 110 -6.00 -17.59 -17.66
N VAL A 111 -6.44 -16.62 -16.85
CA VAL A 111 -6.49 -15.19 -17.20
C VAL A 111 -5.64 -14.36 -16.23
N PRO A 112 -5.10 -13.20 -16.65
CA PRO A 112 -4.45 -12.26 -15.73
C PRO A 112 -5.44 -11.72 -14.69
N LEU A 113 -4.94 -11.37 -13.52
CA LEU A 113 -5.75 -10.93 -12.38
C LEU A 113 -6.63 -9.72 -12.73
N TRP A 114 -6.12 -8.74 -13.47
CA TRP A 114 -6.92 -7.59 -13.93
C TRP A 114 -8.18 -8.02 -14.70
N ARG A 115 -8.08 -9.08 -15.53
CA ARG A 115 -9.20 -9.58 -16.32
C ARG A 115 -10.20 -10.34 -15.47
N TRP A 116 -9.71 -11.11 -14.50
CA TRP A 116 -10.55 -11.78 -13.51
C TRP A 116 -11.35 -10.76 -12.68
N MET A 117 -10.73 -9.62 -12.32
CA MET A 117 -11.39 -8.52 -11.62
C MET A 117 -12.36 -7.70 -12.50
N GLY A 118 -12.47 -8.01 -13.79
CA GLY A 118 -13.32 -7.29 -14.73
C GLY A 118 -12.76 -5.94 -15.20
N GLY A 119 -11.46 -5.70 -15.00
CA GLY A 119 -10.79 -4.47 -15.43
C GLY A 119 -10.51 -4.41 -16.93
N GLU A 120 -10.13 -3.23 -17.40
CA GLU A 120 -9.77 -2.98 -18.79
C GLU A 120 -8.28 -3.17 -19.07
N ARG A 121 -7.94 -3.62 -20.28
CA ARG A 121 -6.53 -3.83 -20.64
C ARG A 121 -5.76 -2.50 -20.59
N ARG A 122 -4.64 -2.52 -19.88
CA ARG A 122 -3.61 -1.48 -19.85
C ARG A 122 -2.25 -2.14 -20.17
N GLU A 123 -1.37 -1.45 -20.88
CA GLU A 123 -0.02 -1.98 -21.18
C GLU A 123 0.96 -1.59 -20.08
N ASP A 124 0.99 -0.31 -19.72
CA ASP A 124 1.87 0.22 -18.69
C ASP A 124 1.10 0.95 -17.59
N VAL A 125 1.51 0.73 -16.35
CA VAL A 125 0.96 1.38 -15.16
C VAL A 125 1.93 2.49 -14.73
N PRO A 126 1.51 3.77 -14.74
CA PRO A 126 2.33 4.85 -14.21
C PRO A 126 2.50 4.71 -12.69
N VAL A 127 3.71 4.96 -12.21
CA VAL A 127 4.04 4.92 -10.79
C VAL A 127 4.66 6.24 -10.33
N TYR A 128 4.52 6.55 -9.04
CA TYR A 128 5.29 7.62 -8.40
C TYR A 128 6.25 7.06 -7.36
N ALA A 129 7.38 7.72 -7.16
CA ALA A 129 8.40 7.28 -6.22
C ALA A 129 8.07 7.77 -4.80
N ASN A 130 7.71 6.87 -3.91
CA ASN A 130 7.75 7.12 -2.48
C ASN A 130 9.17 6.81 -1.96
N ILE A 131 9.84 7.83 -1.41
CA ILE A 131 11.22 7.70 -0.91
C ILE A 131 11.29 7.52 0.62
N ASN A 132 10.16 7.34 1.32
CA ASN A 132 10.09 7.36 2.78
C ASN A 132 10.76 6.16 3.47
N ARG A 133 10.76 4.98 2.83
CA ARG A 133 11.41 3.76 3.37
C ARG A 133 12.84 3.58 2.87
N SER A 134 13.36 4.51 2.08
CA SER A 134 14.78 4.50 1.71
C SER A 134 15.68 4.50 2.96
N GLY A 135 16.85 3.85 2.86
CA GLY A 135 17.83 3.80 3.95
C GLY A 135 18.38 5.18 4.32
N GLY A 136 19.05 5.28 5.46
CA GLY A 136 19.65 6.53 5.96
C GLY A 136 19.17 6.93 7.36
N ARG A 137 19.51 8.14 7.80
CA ARG A 137 19.19 8.67 9.14
C ARG A 137 18.03 9.66 9.13
N ARG A 138 17.25 9.67 8.04
CA ARG A 138 16.11 10.59 7.82
C ARG A 138 16.48 12.07 7.93
N ARG A 139 17.70 12.44 7.52
CA ARG A 139 18.11 13.85 7.45
C ARG A 139 17.72 14.46 6.10
N PRO A 140 17.59 15.80 6.00
CA PRO A 140 17.26 16.46 4.73
C PRO A 140 18.13 16.02 3.55
N GLN A 141 19.45 15.88 3.76
CA GLN A 141 20.38 15.46 2.71
C GLN A 141 20.19 14.00 2.28
N ASP A 142 19.78 13.13 3.21
CA ASP A 142 19.55 11.72 2.88
C ASP A 142 18.37 11.60 1.90
N PHE A 143 17.30 12.39 2.11
CA PHE A 143 16.15 12.45 1.21
C PHE A 143 16.45 13.16 -0.12
N ALA A 144 17.21 14.26 -0.10
CA ALA A 144 17.63 14.97 -1.31
C ALA A 144 18.36 14.03 -2.29
N VAL A 145 19.33 13.24 -1.78
CA VAL A 145 20.07 12.26 -2.60
C VAL A 145 19.13 11.24 -3.24
N LYS A 146 18.16 10.72 -2.48
CA LYS A 146 17.20 9.73 -2.98
C LYS A 146 16.24 10.33 -3.99
N ALA A 147 15.81 11.56 -3.78
CA ALA A 147 14.93 12.29 -4.69
C ALA A 147 15.64 12.59 -6.03
N THR A 148 16.90 13.04 -6.00
CA THR A 148 17.71 13.22 -7.22
C THR A 148 17.87 11.92 -7.99
N ALA A 149 18.12 10.80 -7.30
CA ALA A 149 18.22 9.49 -7.95
C ALA A 149 16.89 9.07 -8.60
N ALA A 150 15.76 9.25 -7.90
CA ALA A 150 14.44 8.94 -8.46
C ALA A 150 14.12 9.76 -9.72
N VAL A 151 14.44 11.06 -9.73
CA VAL A 151 14.28 11.91 -10.92
C VAL A 151 15.19 11.45 -12.06
N ALA A 152 16.45 11.11 -11.76
CA ALA A 152 17.39 10.57 -12.76
C ALA A 152 16.91 9.25 -13.38
N ASP A 153 16.18 8.44 -12.61
CA ASP A 153 15.54 7.20 -13.07
C ASP A 153 14.18 7.43 -13.78
N GLY A 154 13.79 8.70 -13.96
CA GLY A 154 12.63 9.12 -14.74
C GLY A 154 11.34 9.34 -13.95
N HIS A 155 11.38 9.33 -12.61
CA HIS A 155 10.21 9.67 -11.79
C HIS A 155 9.95 11.18 -11.77
N GLY A 156 8.84 11.59 -12.38
CA GLY A 156 8.37 12.99 -12.34
C GLY A 156 7.55 13.36 -11.09
N LYS A 157 7.17 12.38 -10.27
CA LYS A 157 6.37 12.57 -9.05
C LYS A 157 7.07 11.88 -7.87
N ILE A 158 7.43 12.65 -6.84
CA ILE A 158 8.19 12.20 -5.67
C ILE A 158 7.38 12.43 -4.39
N LYS A 159 7.09 11.37 -3.63
CA LYS A 159 6.42 11.44 -2.32
C LYS A 159 7.41 11.25 -1.18
N VAL A 160 7.30 12.09 -0.16
CA VAL A 160 8.05 11.97 1.09
C VAL A 160 7.12 12.18 2.29
N ALA A 161 7.37 11.45 3.39
CA ALA A 161 6.72 11.70 4.67
C ALA A 161 7.71 12.40 5.61
N PRO A 162 7.84 13.73 5.56
CA PRO A 162 8.94 14.43 6.22
C PRO A 162 8.78 14.54 7.73
N PHE A 163 7.55 14.36 8.25
CA PHE A 163 7.24 14.44 9.68
C PHE A 163 7.38 13.09 10.41
N ASP A 164 7.76 12.04 9.69
CA ASP A 164 8.01 10.72 10.26
C ASP A 164 9.36 10.68 11.00
N GLY A 165 9.35 10.08 12.19
CA GLY A 165 10.54 9.92 13.04
C GLY A 165 10.71 11.04 14.06
N PRO A 166 11.73 10.95 14.93
CA PRO A 166 12.01 12.01 15.90
C PRO A 166 12.52 13.28 15.20
N PRO A 167 12.25 14.47 15.75
CA PRO A 167 12.82 15.72 15.25
C PRO A 167 14.35 15.72 15.37
N LEU A 168 15.00 16.57 14.57
CA LEU A 168 16.44 16.82 14.70
C LEU A 168 16.75 17.47 16.07
N PRO A 169 17.95 17.26 16.62
CA PRO A 169 18.31 17.81 17.93
C PRO A 169 18.12 19.34 17.99
N GLY A 170 17.26 19.79 18.90
CA GLY A 170 16.97 21.21 19.11
C GLY A 170 15.90 21.81 18.19
N GLU A 171 15.28 21.01 17.33
CA GLU A 171 14.20 21.46 16.43
C GLU A 171 12.83 20.91 16.84
N SER A 172 11.77 21.56 16.37
CA SER A 172 10.42 21.01 16.41
C SER A 172 10.21 19.97 15.29
N ILE A 173 9.22 19.08 15.44
CA ILE A 173 8.81 18.15 14.36
C ILE A 173 8.48 18.90 13.07
N VAL A 174 7.87 20.09 13.22
CA VAL A 174 7.48 20.92 12.09
C VAL A 174 8.69 21.49 11.37
N ASP A 175 9.68 22.02 12.09
CA ASP A 175 10.86 22.61 11.48
C ASP A 175 11.73 21.56 10.79
N THR A 176 11.91 20.39 11.43
CA THR A 176 12.60 19.25 10.85
C THR A 176 11.91 18.75 9.58
N GLY A 177 10.58 18.57 9.62
CA GLY A 177 9.85 18.12 8.43
C GLY A 177 9.89 19.13 7.29
N LEU A 178 9.80 20.43 7.58
CA LEU A 178 9.94 21.46 6.57
C LEU A 178 11.37 21.54 6.00
N ALA A 179 12.39 21.26 6.80
CA ALA A 179 13.77 21.17 6.31
C ALA A 179 13.93 19.99 5.33
N ILE A 180 13.32 18.84 5.61
CA ILE A 180 13.30 17.70 4.70
C ILE A 180 12.54 18.04 3.41
N ALA A 181 11.34 18.60 3.51
CA ALA A 181 10.53 18.96 2.34
C ALA A 181 11.25 19.98 1.44
N ARG A 182 11.89 21.00 2.03
CA ARG A 182 12.73 21.97 1.29
C ARG A 182 13.88 21.30 0.56
N ALA A 183 14.64 20.44 1.24
CA ALA A 183 15.78 19.76 0.63
C ALA A 183 15.35 18.85 -0.54
N VAL A 184 14.19 18.20 -0.43
CA VAL A 184 13.63 17.43 -1.55
C VAL A 184 13.22 18.34 -2.70
N ARG A 185 12.47 19.44 -2.44
CA ARG A 185 12.10 20.42 -3.48
C ARG A 185 13.33 20.95 -4.22
N GLU A 186 14.36 21.40 -3.50
CA GLU A 186 15.61 21.89 -4.08
C GLU A 186 16.30 20.82 -4.95
N ALA A 187 16.27 19.56 -4.52
CA ALA A 187 16.93 18.46 -5.21
C ALA A 187 16.23 18.00 -6.49
N ILE A 188 14.90 18.15 -6.58
CA ILE A 188 14.11 17.70 -7.74
C ILE A 188 13.79 18.82 -8.74
N GLY A 189 14.07 20.09 -8.38
CA GLY A 189 13.75 21.25 -9.21
C GLY A 189 12.25 21.56 -9.25
N GLU A 190 11.83 22.42 -10.18
CA GLU A 190 10.43 22.84 -10.32
C GLU A 190 9.61 21.94 -11.25
N ASP A 191 10.26 21.18 -12.14
CA ASP A 191 9.57 20.34 -13.13
C ASP A 191 8.96 19.06 -12.52
N ALA A 192 9.59 18.53 -11.47
CA ALA A 192 9.09 17.35 -10.76
C ALA A 192 8.11 17.76 -9.65
N GLU A 193 7.07 16.96 -9.46
CA GLU A 193 6.04 17.18 -8.45
C GLU A 193 6.46 16.61 -7.09
N LEU A 194 6.35 17.43 -6.04
CA LEU A 194 6.58 17.04 -4.66
C LEU A 194 5.25 16.74 -3.97
N MET A 195 5.10 15.55 -3.43
CA MET A 195 3.95 15.13 -2.64
C MET A 195 4.37 14.94 -1.19
N ILE A 196 3.55 15.43 -0.26
CA ILE A 196 3.86 15.38 1.17
C ILE A 196 2.83 14.51 1.88
N ASP A 197 3.35 13.56 2.63
CA ASP A 197 2.58 12.70 3.52
C ASP A 197 2.80 13.10 4.97
N VAL A 198 1.71 13.39 5.68
CA VAL A 198 1.77 13.84 7.08
C VAL A 198 1.58 12.68 8.05
N HIS A 199 1.00 11.55 7.61
CA HIS A 199 0.66 10.38 8.45
C HIS A 199 0.00 10.76 9.80
N HIS A 200 -0.84 11.79 9.81
CA HIS A 200 -1.49 12.33 11.01
C HIS A 200 -0.52 12.69 12.17
N LYS A 201 0.76 12.97 11.89
CA LYS A 201 1.80 13.21 12.91
C LYS A 201 1.72 14.57 13.58
N LEU A 202 1.06 15.52 12.94
CA LEU A 202 1.00 16.91 13.39
C LEU A 202 -0.34 17.19 14.07
N SER A 203 -0.27 17.89 15.19
CA SER A 203 -1.45 18.50 15.82
C SER A 203 -2.04 19.60 14.93
N LYS A 204 -3.26 20.03 15.24
CA LYS A 204 -3.94 21.10 14.49
C LYS A 204 -3.16 22.41 14.46
N ASP A 205 -2.47 22.76 15.55
CA ASP A 205 -1.65 23.98 15.63
C ASP A 205 -0.35 23.84 14.82
N GLU A 206 0.28 22.67 14.88
CA GLU A 206 1.46 22.34 14.06
C GLU A 206 1.12 22.34 12.56
N LEU A 207 -0.03 21.79 12.18
CA LEU A 207 -0.56 21.87 10.81
C LEU A 207 -0.81 23.32 10.39
N ALA A 208 -1.42 24.13 11.26
CA ALA A 208 -1.66 25.56 10.97
C ALA A 208 -0.36 26.30 10.68
N ALA A 209 0.74 25.92 11.34
CA ALA A 209 2.06 26.46 11.07
C ALA A 209 2.71 25.83 9.81
N ALA A 210 2.56 24.52 9.58
CA ALA A 210 3.24 23.80 8.50
C ALA A 210 2.64 24.05 7.12
N VAL A 211 1.30 24.02 7.00
CA VAL A 211 0.59 24.02 5.72
C VAL A 211 0.97 25.20 4.81
N PRO A 212 0.96 26.48 5.28
CA PRO A 212 1.34 27.60 4.40
C PRO A 212 2.78 27.49 3.88
N ARG A 213 3.69 26.96 4.70
CA ARG A 213 5.11 26.79 4.34
C ARG A 213 5.34 25.60 3.41
N LEU A 214 4.45 24.60 3.43
CA LEU A 214 4.44 23.52 2.45
C LEU A 214 3.84 24.01 1.12
N ASP A 215 2.80 24.84 1.16
CA ASP A 215 2.22 25.46 -0.04
C ASP A 215 3.25 26.34 -0.78
N ASP A 216 4.13 27.03 -0.06
CA ASP A 216 5.21 27.83 -0.65
C ASP A 216 6.25 26.96 -1.42
N LEU A 217 6.27 25.64 -1.21
CA LEU A 217 7.10 24.68 -1.95
C LEU A 217 6.41 24.10 -3.19
N GLY A 218 5.18 24.53 -3.49
CA GLY A 218 4.41 24.03 -4.64
C GLY A 218 4.16 22.53 -4.55
N VAL A 219 3.69 22.04 -3.40
CA VAL A 219 3.39 20.61 -3.22
C VAL A 219 2.14 20.20 -4.01
N ALA A 220 2.22 19.06 -4.71
CA ALA A 220 1.17 18.54 -5.57
C ALA A 220 0.01 17.89 -4.79
N TRP A 221 0.28 17.42 -3.56
CA TRP A 221 -0.77 17.11 -2.58
C TRP A 221 -0.26 17.14 -1.14
N LEU A 222 -1.22 17.21 -0.21
CA LEU A 222 -1.06 16.95 1.22
C LEU A 222 -1.87 15.71 1.59
N GLU A 223 -1.18 14.64 1.95
CA GLU A 223 -1.75 13.34 2.29
C GLU A 223 -1.84 13.16 3.81
N ASP A 224 -2.98 12.61 4.27
CA ASP A 224 -3.24 12.24 5.67
C ASP A 224 -2.88 13.32 6.70
N ALA A 225 -3.09 14.58 6.32
CA ALA A 225 -2.94 15.73 7.22
C ALA A 225 -4.05 15.79 8.27
N VAL A 226 -5.27 15.35 7.92
CA VAL A 226 -6.43 15.25 8.81
C VAL A 226 -7.22 13.97 8.48
N ASP A 227 -8.11 13.54 9.37
CA ASP A 227 -9.03 12.43 9.07
C ASP A 227 -9.96 12.84 7.93
N VAL A 228 -9.85 12.13 6.80
CA VAL A 228 -10.64 12.42 5.60
C VAL A 228 -12.14 12.16 5.79
N THR A 229 -12.53 11.40 6.81
CA THR A 229 -13.93 11.14 7.16
C THR A 229 -14.54 12.20 8.07
N ASP A 230 -13.74 13.11 8.64
CA ASP A 230 -14.21 14.22 9.48
C ASP A 230 -14.50 15.46 8.61
N PRO A 231 -15.78 15.84 8.41
CA PRO A 231 -16.13 16.99 7.57
C PRO A 231 -15.68 18.33 8.16
N GLU A 232 -15.54 18.45 9.48
CA GLU A 232 -15.02 19.68 10.10
C GLU A 232 -13.51 19.80 9.89
N ALA A 233 -12.77 18.72 10.08
CA ALA A 233 -11.34 18.71 9.86
C ALA A 233 -10.99 18.97 8.39
N MET A 234 -11.70 18.32 7.45
CA MET A 234 -11.53 18.53 6.02
C MET A 234 -11.83 19.96 5.59
N ARG A 235 -12.92 20.56 6.08
CA ARG A 235 -13.24 21.98 5.84
C ARG A 235 -12.20 22.92 6.44
N TRP A 236 -11.68 22.60 7.63
CA TRP A 236 -10.65 23.40 8.28
C TRP A 236 -9.34 23.40 7.48
N LEU A 237 -8.93 22.24 6.95
CA LEU A 237 -7.73 22.09 6.13
C LEU A 237 -7.92 22.74 4.74
N ALA A 238 -9.06 22.50 4.09
CA ALA A 238 -9.38 23.07 2.77
C ALA A 238 -9.44 24.61 2.78
N ALA A 239 -9.77 25.23 3.91
CA ALA A 239 -9.72 26.68 4.07
C ALA A 239 -8.30 27.25 4.21
N ARG A 240 -7.26 26.40 4.31
CA ARG A 240 -5.87 26.79 4.60
C ARG A 240 -4.89 26.32 3.53
N ALA A 241 -5.04 25.09 3.07
CA ALA A 241 -4.16 24.50 2.07
C ALA A 241 -4.52 25.00 0.67
N LYS A 242 -3.49 25.36 -0.11
CA LYS A 242 -3.61 25.51 -1.57
C LYS A 242 -3.47 24.17 -2.26
N ALA A 243 -2.62 23.30 -1.72
CA ALA A 243 -2.41 21.96 -2.23
C ALA A 243 -3.68 21.10 -2.17
N PRO A 244 -3.92 20.23 -3.18
CA PRO A 244 -4.94 19.19 -3.12
C PRO A 244 -4.80 18.30 -1.87
N ILE A 245 -5.94 17.96 -1.25
CA ILE A 245 -5.97 17.03 -0.10
C ILE A 245 -6.08 15.60 -0.62
N ALA A 246 -5.18 14.75 -0.15
CA ALA A 246 -5.14 13.33 -0.44
C ALA A 246 -5.30 12.51 0.85
N GLY A 247 -5.75 11.26 0.74
CA GLY A 247 -5.75 10.33 1.86
C GLY A 247 -6.69 9.16 1.68
N GLY A 248 -6.86 8.40 2.76
CA GLY A 248 -7.86 7.33 2.85
C GLY A 248 -7.33 5.90 2.79
N GLU A 249 -6.02 5.70 3.00
CA GLU A 249 -5.39 4.37 2.99
C GLU A 249 -6.07 3.39 3.95
N THR A 250 -6.57 3.87 5.08
CA THR A 250 -7.22 3.06 6.12
C THR A 250 -8.73 2.87 5.91
N LEU A 251 -9.33 3.48 4.88
CA LEU A 251 -10.75 3.31 4.55
C LEU A 251 -10.99 1.89 4.04
N HIS A 252 -11.98 1.22 4.62
CA HIS A 252 -12.26 -0.18 4.32
C HIS A 252 -13.76 -0.53 4.35
N THR A 253 -14.64 0.45 4.57
CA THR A 253 -16.09 0.27 4.50
C THR A 253 -16.75 1.30 3.59
N ALA A 254 -17.96 0.97 3.12
CA ALA A 254 -18.74 1.87 2.27
C ALA A 254 -19.15 3.15 3.00
N GLU A 255 -19.40 3.08 4.31
CA GLU A 255 -19.75 4.22 5.15
C GLU A 255 -18.58 5.19 5.29
N GLN A 256 -17.38 4.65 5.51
CA GLN A 256 -16.15 5.45 5.57
C GLN A 256 -15.85 6.13 4.23
N LEU A 257 -15.97 5.39 3.12
CA LEU A 257 -15.82 5.95 1.79
C LEU A 257 -16.85 7.05 1.52
N ALA A 258 -18.13 6.81 1.82
CA ALA A 258 -19.19 7.79 1.64
C ALA A 258 -18.95 9.05 2.50
N ALA A 259 -18.52 8.88 3.75
CA ALA A 259 -18.15 9.99 4.63
C ALA A 259 -17.04 10.84 4.01
N ALA A 260 -15.95 10.20 3.55
CA ALA A 260 -14.82 10.90 2.94
C ALA A 260 -15.20 11.67 1.65
N LEU A 261 -15.95 11.02 0.75
CA LEU A 261 -16.40 11.66 -0.50
C LEU A 261 -17.39 12.80 -0.23
N SER A 262 -18.27 12.67 0.77
CA SER A 262 -19.28 13.68 1.09
C SER A 262 -18.70 14.99 1.62
N THR A 263 -17.43 15.01 2.05
CA THR A 263 -16.76 16.25 2.47
C THR A 263 -16.57 17.24 1.33
N GLY A 264 -16.52 16.76 0.07
CA GLY A 264 -16.26 17.59 -1.12
C GLY A 264 -14.84 18.16 -1.21
N HIS A 265 -13.98 17.84 -0.24
CA HIS A 265 -12.63 18.41 -0.11
C HIS A 265 -11.51 17.43 -0.44
N LEU A 266 -11.78 16.11 -0.40
CA LEU A 266 -10.85 15.09 -0.88
C LEU A 266 -10.68 15.20 -2.39
N LYS A 267 -9.44 15.19 -2.88
CA LYS A 267 -9.11 15.24 -4.32
C LYS A 267 -8.49 13.95 -4.83
N VAL A 268 -7.67 13.31 -3.99
CA VAL A 268 -7.02 12.04 -4.33
C VAL A 268 -7.34 11.03 -3.24
N LEU A 269 -7.99 9.94 -3.61
CA LEU A 269 -8.29 8.82 -2.72
C LEU A 269 -7.23 7.74 -2.92
N LEU A 270 -6.58 7.31 -1.83
CA LEU A 270 -5.61 6.22 -1.85
C LEU A 270 -6.19 5.03 -1.09
N LEU A 271 -6.75 4.03 -1.77
CA LEU A 271 -7.15 2.79 -1.08
C LEU A 271 -5.97 1.82 -1.01
N ASP A 272 -5.83 1.11 0.11
CA ASP A 272 -4.85 0.03 0.24
C ASP A 272 -5.56 -1.33 0.16
N PRO A 273 -5.24 -2.22 -0.82
CA PRO A 273 -5.89 -3.51 -0.93
C PRO A 273 -5.64 -4.44 0.27
N LYS A 274 -4.57 -4.22 1.05
CA LYS A 274 -4.33 -4.93 2.30
C LYS A 274 -5.27 -4.42 3.38
N TYR A 275 -5.45 -3.11 3.49
CA TYR A 275 -6.27 -2.50 4.54
C TYR A 275 -7.76 -2.56 4.25
N THR A 276 -8.19 -2.69 3.00
CA THR A 276 -9.58 -3.06 2.66
C THR A 276 -9.90 -4.52 3.00
N ALA A 277 -8.94 -5.30 3.50
CA ALA A 277 -9.02 -6.75 3.68
C ALA A 277 -9.19 -7.51 2.36
N GLY A 278 -8.56 -7.04 1.30
CA GLY A 278 -8.41 -7.75 0.04
C GLY A 278 -8.82 -6.96 -1.19
N VAL A 279 -8.56 -7.55 -2.35
CA VAL A 279 -8.99 -7.03 -3.64
C VAL A 279 -10.51 -7.12 -3.78
N THR A 280 -11.13 -8.20 -3.30
CA THR A 280 -12.58 -8.43 -3.43
C THR A 280 -13.42 -7.33 -2.76
N PRO A 281 -13.20 -6.97 -1.48
CA PRO A 281 -13.89 -5.83 -0.87
C PRO A 281 -13.49 -4.49 -1.49
N LEU A 282 -12.26 -4.33 -1.98
CA LEU A 282 -11.83 -3.12 -2.65
C LEU A 282 -12.63 -2.88 -3.95
N LEU A 283 -12.87 -3.92 -4.76
CA LEU A 283 -13.67 -3.81 -5.98
C LEU A 283 -15.09 -3.29 -5.68
N ARG A 284 -15.70 -3.76 -4.59
CA ARG A 284 -17.03 -3.27 -4.13
C ARG A 284 -17.00 -1.81 -3.69
N LEU A 285 -15.88 -1.33 -3.17
CA LEU A 285 -15.68 0.08 -2.86
C LEU A 285 -15.44 0.90 -4.12
N ALA A 286 -14.65 0.38 -5.06
CA ALA A 286 -14.28 1.05 -6.31
C ALA A 286 -15.51 1.44 -7.13
N GLU A 287 -16.55 0.60 -7.19
CA GLU A 287 -17.83 0.89 -7.86
C GLU A 287 -18.56 2.14 -7.32
N ARG A 288 -18.21 2.60 -6.11
CA ARG A 288 -18.87 3.72 -5.42
C ARG A 288 -18.06 5.01 -5.47
N ILE A 289 -16.83 4.96 -5.98
CA ILE A 289 -15.96 6.13 -6.04
C ILE A 289 -16.41 7.02 -7.19
N THR A 290 -16.59 8.31 -6.91
CA THR A 290 -16.94 9.31 -7.92
C THR A 290 -16.30 10.65 -7.58
N GLY A 291 -15.97 11.45 -8.60
CA GLY A 291 -15.55 12.85 -8.43
C GLY A 291 -14.19 13.09 -7.78
N VAL A 292 -13.36 12.05 -7.65
CA VAL A 292 -11.98 12.12 -7.12
C VAL A 292 -11.04 11.28 -7.98
N ASP A 293 -9.78 11.67 -8.00
CA ASP A 293 -8.70 10.85 -8.55
C ASP A 293 -8.42 9.67 -7.60
N VAL A 294 -8.05 8.53 -8.18
CA VAL A 294 -7.73 7.31 -7.42
C VAL A 294 -6.29 6.92 -7.68
N THR A 295 -5.60 6.58 -6.60
CA THR A 295 -4.32 5.87 -6.61
C THR A 295 -4.45 4.72 -5.60
N TYR A 296 -3.46 3.84 -5.56
CA TYR A 296 -3.40 2.77 -4.56
C TYR A 296 -2.23 2.99 -3.62
N HIS A 297 -2.52 3.00 -2.32
CA HIS A 297 -1.51 3.06 -1.27
C HIS A 297 -0.75 1.73 -1.25
N ASN A 298 0.58 1.82 -1.34
CA ASN A 298 1.48 0.69 -1.49
C ASN A 298 2.92 1.05 -1.03
N PRO A 299 3.16 1.28 0.27
CA PRO A 299 4.50 1.50 0.82
C PRO A 299 5.24 0.18 1.07
N CYS A 300 4.91 -0.85 0.28
CA CYS A 300 5.15 -2.26 0.56
C CYS A 300 5.96 -2.94 -0.55
N GLY A 301 6.05 -4.26 -0.51
CA GLY A 301 6.84 -5.09 -1.42
C GLY A 301 6.26 -5.28 -2.82
N PRO A 302 6.98 -6.07 -3.65
CA PRO A 302 6.67 -6.22 -5.07
C PRO A 302 5.37 -6.99 -5.36
N ILE A 303 4.88 -7.83 -4.42
CA ILE A 303 3.61 -8.54 -4.58
C ILE A 303 2.44 -7.55 -4.48
N SER A 304 2.43 -6.71 -3.44
CA SER A 304 1.45 -5.63 -3.29
C SER A 304 1.50 -4.65 -4.47
N THR A 305 2.69 -4.38 -5.00
CA THR A 305 2.87 -3.54 -6.20
C THR A 305 2.22 -4.15 -7.43
N ALA A 306 2.44 -5.44 -7.69
CA ALA A 306 1.78 -6.14 -8.78
C ALA A 306 0.24 -6.15 -8.60
N VAL A 307 -0.25 -6.36 -7.38
CA VAL A 307 -1.71 -6.31 -7.10
C VAL A 307 -2.28 -4.92 -7.41
N CYS A 308 -1.63 -3.85 -6.95
CA CYS A 308 -2.04 -2.47 -7.24
C CYS A 308 -1.98 -2.16 -8.75
N ALA A 309 -1.00 -2.73 -9.47
CA ALA A 309 -0.91 -2.62 -10.92
C ALA A 309 -2.12 -3.26 -11.62
N HIS A 310 -2.56 -4.45 -11.20
CA HIS A 310 -3.78 -5.06 -11.72
C HIS A 310 -5.02 -4.25 -11.33
N LEU A 311 -5.10 -3.72 -10.11
CA LEU A 311 -6.22 -2.86 -9.68
C LEU A 311 -6.32 -1.56 -10.46
N SER A 312 -5.22 -1.03 -11.02
CA SER A 312 -5.22 0.17 -11.88
C SER A 312 -6.17 0.09 -13.08
N THR A 313 -6.63 -1.11 -13.42
CA THR A 313 -7.52 -1.38 -14.56
C THR A 313 -9.00 -1.30 -14.20
N VAL A 314 -9.36 -1.26 -12.91
CA VAL A 314 -10.76 -1.42 -12.47
C VAL A 314 -11.49 -0.10 -12.25
N HIS A 315 -10.76 1.01 -12.10
CA HIS A 315 -11.33 2.32 -11.81
C HIS A 315 -10.97 3.35 -12.89
N PRO A 316 -11.96 3.98 -13.57
CA PRO A 316 -11.69 4.97 -14.63
C PRO A 316 -10.91 6.20 -14.14
N GLY A 317 -11.11 6.61 -12.89
CA GLY A 317 -10.37 7.72 -12.26
C GLY A 317 -8.99 7.32 -11.73
N PHE A 318 -8.48 6.13 -12.04
CA PHE A 318 -7.12 5.74 -11.67
C PHE A 318 -6.09 6.68 -12.31
N THR A 319 -5.11 7.09 -11.52
CA THR A 319 -4.03 8.00 -11.95
C THR A 319 -2.67 7.32 -11.95
N LEU A 320 -2.23 6.81 -10.80
CA LEU A 320 -0.88 6.25 -10.57
C LEU A 320 -0.91 5.19 -9.46
N VAL A 321 0.14 4.36 -9.38
CA VAL A 321 0.40 3.47 -8.24
C VAL A 321 1.57 3.99 -7.43
N GLU A 322 1.46 3.91 -6.11
CA GLU A 322 2.59 4.18 -5.21
C GLU A 322 3.67 3.11 -5.35
N TYR A 323 4.91 3.55 -5.61
CA TYR A 323 6.07 2.67 -5.70
C TYR A 323 7.12 3.04 -4.66
N MET A 324 7.47 2.10 -3.78
CA MET A 324 8.52 2.31 -2.80
C MET A 324 9.90 2.27 -3.47
N TYR A 325 10.57 3.42 -3.52
CA TYR A 325 11.82 3.62 -4.25
C TYR A 325 13.04 3.67 -3.30
N GLY A 326 14.14 3.04 -3.73
CA GLY A 326 15.46 3.22 -3.12
C GLY A 326 15.66 2.54 -1.77
N GLU A 327 14.96 1.43 -1.53
CA GLU A 327 15.16 0.53 -0.38
C GLU A 327 16.55 -0.15 -0.41
N ASP A 328 17.02 -0.66 0.73
CA ASP A 328 18.39 -1.19 0.92
C ASP A 328 18.59 -2.63 0.38
N VAL A 329 17.71 -3.09 -0.50
CA VAL A 329 17.70 -4.44 -1.08
C VAL A 329 17.46 -4.39 -2.60
N ASP A 330 17.88 -5.44 -3.29
CA ASP A 330 17.47 -5.67 -4.69
C ASP A 330 16.00 -6.13 -4.71
N ARG A 331 15.08 -5.17 -4.58
CA ARG A 331 13.63 -5.37 -4.59
C ARG A 331 13.17 -6.17 -5.80
N ALA A 332 13.72 -5.85 -6.98
CA ALA A 332 13.36 -6.49 -8.23
C ALA A 332 13.69 -7.99 -8.25
N ALA A 333 14.71 -8.43 -7.51
CA ALA A 333 15.08 -9.83 -7.40
C ALA A 333 14.16 -10.67 -6.50
N VAL A 334 13.25 -10.05 -5.75
CA VAL A 334 12.39 -10.76 -4.80
C VAL A 334 11.22 -11.47 -5.49
N VAL A 335 10.93 -11.10 -6.74
CA VAL A 335 9.91 -11.76 -7.55
C VAL A 335 10.48 -12.33 -8.85
N SER A 336 9.78 -13.31 -9.40
CA SER A 336 10.02 -13.92 -10.70
C SER A 336 8.73 -13.88 -11.54
N PRO A 337 8.74 -13.30 -12.75
CA PRO A 337 9.84 -12.52 -13.34
C PRO A 337 10.20 -11.31 -12.46
N ARG A 338 11.44 -10.81 -12.62
CA ARG A 338 11.94 -9.66 -11.86
C ARG A 338 11.03 -8.46 -12.05
N GLU A 339 10.78 -7.72 -10.98
CA GLU A 339 10.02 -6.45 -11.05
C GLU A 339 10.75 -5.49 -12.02
N SER A 340 10.02 -4.89 -12.96
CA SER A 340 10.61 -4.02 -13.98
C SER A 340 9.93 -2.66 -13.95
N VAL A 341 10.39 -1.78 -13.06
CA VAL A 341 9.99 -0.37 -13.09
C VAL A 341 11.05 0.42 -13.83
N THR A 342 10.68 0.99 -14.98
CA THR A 342 11.59 1.79 -15.82
C THR A 342 10.90 3.08 -16.22
N ALA A 343 11.59 4.22 -16.08
CA ALA A 343 11.05 5.53 -16.42
C ALA A 343 9.65 5.78 -15.82
N ALA A 344 9.49 5.45 -14.53
CA ALA A 344 8.25 5.58 -13.78
C ALA A 344 7.03 4.81 -14.34
N THR A 345 7.29 3.73 -15.07
CA THR A 345 6.25 2.82 -15.57
C THR A 345 6.51 1.38 -15.15
N LEU A 346 5.44 0.66 -14.82
CA LEU A 346 5.43 -0.76 -14.51
C LEU A 346 4.59 -1.48 -15.58
N PRO A 347 5.17 -2.39 -16.38
CA PRO A 347 4.42 -3.18 -17.34
C PRO A 347 3.39 -4.05 -16.63
N LEU A 348 2.14 -4.00 -17.11
CA LEU A 348 1.09 -4.83 -16.56
C LEU A 348 1.23 -6.26 -17.06
N SER A 349 1.24 -7.23 -16.13
CA SER A 349 1.35 -8.62 -16.53
C SER A 349 0.13 -9.10 -17.32
N MET A 350 0.40 -9.79 -18.43
CA MET A 350 -0.59 -10.44 -19.28
C MET A 350 -0.67 -11.96 -19.04
N THR A 351 0.17 -12.49 -18.15
CA THR A 351 0.17 -13.91 -17.78
C THR A 351 -0.93 -14.20 -16.77
N ARG A 352 -1.32 -15.48 -16.63
CA ARG A 352 -2.39 -15.88 -15.71
C ARG A 352 -2.08 -15.52 -14.26
N GLY A 353 -3.11 -15.23 -13.47
CA GLY A 353 -2.94 -14.84 -12.08
C GLY A 353 -2.35 -13.45 -11.91
N LEU A 354 -1.63 -13.25 -10.81
CA LEU A 354 -0.85 -12.05 -10.52
C LEU A 354 0.28 -11.84 -11.55
N GLY A 355 0.77 -12.94 -12.12
CA GLY A 355 1.82 -12.95 -13.13
C GLY A 355 3.24 -12.75 -12.60
N VAL A 356 3.38 -12.71 -11.27
CA VAL A 356 4.66 -12.79 -10.55
C VAL A 356 4.50 -13.76 -9.39
N ALA A 357 5.59 -14.43 -9.02
CA ALA A 357 5.70 -15.25 -7.82
C ALA A 357 6.96 -14.85 -7.04
N LEU A 358 7.12 -15.31 -5.80
CA LEU A 358 8.37 -15.13 -5.07
C LEU A 358 9.52 -15.83 -5.81
N ALA A 359 10.67 -15.16 -5.90
CA ALA A 359 11.82 -15.72 -6.59
C ALA A 359 12.36 -16.97 -5.87
N PRO A 360 12.83 -17.99 -6.62
CA PRO A 360 13.47 -19.15 -6.01
C PRO A 360 14.79 -18.76 -5.34
N GLY A 361 15.15 -19.46 -4.26
CA GLY A 361 16.42 -19.27 -3.57
C GLY A 361 16.51 -18.03 -2.66
N LEU A 362 15.39 -17.34 -2.41
CA LEU A 362 15.34 -16.26 -1.42
C LEU A 362 15.57 -16.80 -0.01
N THR A 363 16.38 -16.08 0.76
CA THR A 363 16.55 -16.32 2.19
C THR A 363 15.49 -15.54 2.95
N PHE A 364 14.55 -16.26 3.57
CA PHE A 364 13.56 -15.69 4.45
C PHE A 364 14.05 -15.68 5.90
N LEU A 365 13.49 -14.78 6.72
CA LEU A 365 13.72 -14.79 8.16
C LEU A 365 13.20 -16.12 8.73
N PRO A 366 13.92 -16.73 9.68
CA PRO A 366 13.51 -18.00 10.29
C PRO A 366 12.19 -17.79 11.00
N ASP A 367 11.29 -18.78 10.93
CA ASP A 367 10.02 -18.78 11.67
C ASP A 367 10.24 -18.35 13.13
N LEU A 368 9.32 -17.53 13.65
CA LEU A 368 9.41 -17.17 15.07
C LEU A 368 9.23 -18.47 15.87
N PRO A 369 10.01 -18.67 16.95
CA PRO A 369 9.83 -19.85 17.79
C PRO A 369 8.37 -19.94 18.22
N GLU A 370 7.79 -21.14 18.16
CA GLU A 370 6.45 -21.39 18.71
C GLU A 370 6.43 -20.85 20.14
N SER A 371 5.51 -19.93 20.41
CA SER A 371 5.30 -19.42 21.77
C SER A 371 4.96 -20.61 22.67
N ALA A 372 5.85 -20.90 23.62
CA ALA A 372 5.73 -21.99 24.59
C ALA A 372 4.52 -21.84 25.52
#